data_AF-A0A0G0QX75-F1
#
_entry.id   AF-A0A0G0QX75-F1
#
_cell.length_a   1.000
_cell.length_b   1.000
_cell.length_c   1.000
_cell.angle_alpha   90.00
_cell.angle_beta   90.00
_cell.angle_gamma   90.00
#
_symmetry.space_group_name_H-M   'P 1'
#
loop_
_entity.id
_entity.type
_entity.pdbx_description
1 polymer ?
#
loop_
_entity_poly.entity_id
_entity_poly.type
_entity_poly.pdbx_seq_one_letter_code
_entity_poly.pdbx_strand_id
1 'polypeptide(L)'
;MKSIKEILEGPEISNFSGSEKTRSIVESEIISRWGRQELKNFDPLRSTLTAKNWIMKFGMIPKKGEKAIRSFVVLETRDKKDPTKIVKRIKSVYLFHYRQVTELAKR
;
A
#
# COMPACT_ATOMS: atom_id res chain seq x y z
N MET A 1 10.48 9.50 16.99
CA MET A 1 9.64 9.53 15.77
C MET A 1 10.46 8.93 14.66
N LYS A 2 9.90 8.04 13.83
CA LYS A 2 10.69 7.43 12.75
C LYS A 2 10.73 8.38 11.56
N SER A 3 11.93 8.76 11.15
CA SER A 3 12.13 9.53 9.92
C SER A 3 11.69 8.71 8.70
N ILE A 4 11.28 9.37 7.62
CA ILE A 4 10.87 8.69 6.36
C ILE A 4 11.96 7.70 5.90
N LYS A 5 13.25 8.02 6.10
CA LYS A 5 14.36 7.09 5.84
C LYS A 5 14.26 5.80 6.65
N GLU A 6 14.01 5.90 7.96
CA GLU A 6 13.84 4.72 8.84
C GLU A 6 12.61 3.87 8.47
N ILE A 7 11.62 4.46 7.79
CA ILE A 7 10.44 3.75 7.29
C ILE A 7 10.81 2.93 6.05
N LEU A 8 11.58 3.51 5.14
CA LEU A 8 12.04 2.86 3.91
C LEU A 8 13.12 1.80 4.17
N GLU A 9 13.94 1.98 5.21
CA GLU A 9 14.98 1.03 5.62
C GLU A 9 14.50 0.03 6.69
N GLY A 10 13.26 0.20 7.17
CA GLY A 10 12.66 -0.63 8.20
C GLY A 10 12.21 -2.02 7.73
N PRO A 11 11.64 -2.82 8.65
CA PRO A 11 11.12 -4.15 8.32
C PRO A 11 9.97 -4.07 7.31
N GLU A 12 9.75 -5.16 6.56
CA GLU A 12 8.63 -5.28 5.62
C GLU A 12 7.30 -5.28 6.38
N ILE A 13 6.46 -4.26 6.16
CA ILE A 13 5.24 -4.02 6.94
C ILE A 13 3.98 -4.13 6.07
N SER A 14 4.13 -4.14 4.74
CA SER A 14 3.01 -4.35 3.85
C SER A 14 2.59 -5.83 3.80
N ASN A 15 1.32 -6.07 3.52
CA ASN A 15 0.81 -7.40 3.20
C ASN A 15 0.92 -7.71 1.70
N PHE A 16 1.92 -7.16 1.01
CA PHE A 16 2.10 -7.36 -0.42
C PHE A 16 2.50 -8.82 -0.69
N SER A 17 1.64 -9.53 -1.41
CA SER A 17 1.81 -10.97 -1.68
C SER A 17 2.59 -11.26 -2.96
N GLY A 18 3.36 -10.30 -3.49
CA GLY A 18 4.18 -10.50 -4.70
C GLY A 18 3.43 -10.42 -6.03
N SER A 19 2.17 -9.98 -6.07
CA SER A 19 1.42 -9.90 -7.33
C SER A 19 1.98 -8.83 -8.25
N GLU A 20 2.53 -9.24 -9.40
CA GLU A 20 3.10 -8.33 -10.41
C GLU A 20 2.07 -7.33 -10.93
N LYS A 21 0.83 -7.76 -11.15
CA LYS A 21 -0.26 -6.87 -11.61
C LYS A 21 -0.55 -5.76 -10.61
N THR A 22 -0.61 -6.10 -9.32
CA THR A 22 -0.79 -5.15 -8.22
C THR A 22 0.36 -4.16 -8.17
N ARG A 23 1.60 -4.63 -8.38
CA ARG A 23 2.80 -3.79 -8.43
C ARG A 23 2.74 -2.81 -9.60
N SER A 24 2.48 -3.28 -10.82
CA SER A 24 2.45 -2.42 -12.01
C SER A 24 1.38 -1.32 -11.95
N ILE A 25 0.22 -1.59 -11.31
CA ILE A 25 -0.82 -0.57 -11.10
C ILE A 25 -0.32 0.53 -10.15
N VAL A 26 0.30 0.14 -9.04
CA VAL A 26 0.86 1.09 -8.06
C VAL A 26 2.02 1.87 -8.69
N GLU A 27 2.91 1.22 -9.43
CA GLU A 27 4.00 1.87 -10.17
C GLU A 27 3.46 2.89 -11.18
N SER A 28 2.42 2.54 -11.94
CA SER A 28 1.80 3.45 -12.92
C SER A 28 1.20 4.69 -12.26
N GLU A 29 0.53 4.53 -11.11
CA GLU A 29 0.01 5.65 -10.33
C GLU A 29 1.13 6.53 -9.75
N ILE A 30 2.22 5.94 -9.28
CA ILE A 30 3.39 6.67 -8.78
C ILE A 30 4.02 7.50 -9.90
N ILE A 31 4.23 6.91 -11.07
CA ILE A 31 4.76 7.62 -12.25
C ILE A 31 3.84 8.78 -12.64
N SER A 32 2.53 8.54 -12.65
CA SER A 32 1.54 9.56 -13.01
C SER A 32 1.55 10.76 -12.06
N ARG A 33 1.78 10.52 -10.76
CA ARG A 33 1.73 11.55 -9.71
C ARG A 33 3.05 12.27 -9.46
N TRP A 34 4.17 11.55 -9.47
CA TRP A 34 5.49 12.07 -9.07
C TRP A 34 6.58 11.87 -10.12
N GLY A 35 6.27 11.22 -11.24
CA GLY A 35 7.22 10.94 -12.32
C GLY A 35 8.06 9.69 -12.09
N ARG A 36 8.78 9.28 -13.14
CA ARG A 36 9.60 8.05 -13.15
C ARG A 36 10.78 8.08 -12.18
N GLN A 37 11.22 9.26 -11.77
CA GLN A 37 12.33 9.39 -10.82
C GLN A 37 11.97 8.78 -9.46
N GLU A 38 10.71 8.85 -9.07
CA GLU A 38 10.26 8.32 -7.79
C GLU A 38 10.19 6.80 -7.75
N LEU A 39 10.16 6.13 -8.90
CA LEU A 39 10.25 4.66 -8.95
C LEU A 39 11.55 4.13 -8.35
N LYS A 40 12.64 4.92 -8.37
CA LYS A 40 13.91 4.52 -7.76
C LYS A 40 13.81 4.37 -6.24
N ASN A 41 12.90 5.11 -5.62
CA ASN A 41 12.63 5.07 -4.19
C ASN A 41 11.39 4.21 -3.86
N PHE A 42 10.76 3.62 -4.87
CA PHE A 42 9.54 2.84 -4.68
C PHE A 42 9.88 1.42 -4.24
N ASP A 43 9.59 1.15 -2.98
CA ASP A 43 9.54 -0.20 -2.43
C ASP A 43 8.07 -0.55 -2.10
N PRO A 44 7.44 -1.53 -2.79
CA PRO A 44 6.03 -1.89 -2.54
C PRO A 44 5.78 -2.46 -1.14
N LEU A 45 6.82 -2.98 -0.47
CA LEU A 45 6.75 -3.62 0.84
C LEU A 45 6.85 -2.61 2.00
N ARG A 46 7.35 -1.41 1.72
CA ARG A 46 7.69 -0.39 2.73
C ARG A 46 7.13 0.99 2.44
N SER A 47 7.12 1.39 1.17
CA SER A 47 6.79 2.76 0.70
C SER A 47 5.29 2.99 0.53
N THR A 48 4.52 1.91 0.33
CA THR A 48 3.07 1.96 0.13
C THR A 48 2.34 1.09 1.14
N LEU A 49 1.59 1.74 2.03
CA LEU A 49 0.86 1.07 3.10
C LEU A 49 -0.59 1.57 3.16
N THR A 50 -1.46 0.80 3.78
CA THR A 50 -2.82 1.25 4.07
C THR A 50 -2.80 2.38 5.10
N ALA A 51 -3.82 3.25 5.11
CA ALA A 51 -3.94 4.32 6.10
C ALA A 51 -3.85 3.80 7.54
N LYS A 52 -4.48 2.65 7.81
CA LYS A 52 -4.40 1.99 9.13
C LYS A 52 -2.96 1.63 9.51
N ASN A 53 -2.18 1.08 8.58
CA ASN A 53 -0.78 0.74 8.84
C ASN A 53 0.08 1.98 9.08
N TRP A 54 -0.13 3.05 8.31
CA TRP A 54 0.56 4.33 8.54
C TRP A 54 0.30 4.89 9.94
N ILE A 55 -0.96 4.85 10.39
CA ILE A 55 -1.35 5.32 11.71
C ILE A 55 -0.80 4.40 12.81
N MET A 56 -1.02 3.09 12.72
CA MET A 56 -0.66 2.15 13.79
C MET A 56 0.85 1.92 13.92
N LYS A 57 1.60 2.00 12.83
CA LYS A 57 3.04 1.68 12.82
C LYS A 57 3.93 2.92 12.93
N PHE A 58 3.47 4.04 12.38
CA PHE A 58 4.28 5.26 12.27
C PHE A 58 3.62 6.49 12.90
N GLY A 59 2.34 6.42 13.32
CA GLY A 59 1.62 7.59 13.81
C GLY A 59 1.40 8.66 12.73
N MET A 60 1.44 8.27 11.46
CA MET A 60 1.26 9.17 10.32
C MET A 60 -0.13 9.01 9.72
N ILE A 61 -0.72 10.11 9.28
CA ILE A 61 -2.01 10.13 8.61
C ILE A 61 -1.86 10.56 7.15
N PRO A 62 -2.69 10.03 6.23
CA PRO A 62 -2.83 10.62 4.91
C PRO A 62 -3.21 12.10 5.01
N LYS A 63 -2.58 12.94 4.17
CA LYS A 63 -2.91 14.36 4.05
C LYS A 63 -4.36 14.51 3.59
N LYS A 64 -5.04 15.52 4.12
CA LYS A 64 -6.45 15.79 3.79
C LYS A 64 -6.58 16.15 2.30
N GLY A 65 -7.43 15.42 1.59
CA GLY A 65 -7.66 15.62 0.15
C GLY A 65 -6.81 14.75 -0.79
N GLU A 66 -5.81 14.04 -0.26
CA GLU A 66 -5.02 13.11 -1.08
C GLU A 66 -5.84 11.89 -1.48
N LYS A 67 -5.78 11.54 -2.77
CA LYS A 67 -6.41 10.32 -3.28
C LYS A 67 -5.56 9.10 -2.93
N ALA A 68 -6.17 8.03 -2.46
CA ALA A 68 -5.47 6.76 -2.31
C ALA A 68 -5.03 6.22 -3.68
N ILE A 69 -3.95 5.45 -3.69
CA ILE A 69 -3.57 4.61 -4.81
C ILE A 69 -4.45 3.36 -4.75
N ARG A 70 -5.30 3.17 -5.77
CA ARG A 70 -6.22 2.04 -5.79
C ARG A 70 -5.49 0.80 -6.30
N SER A 71 -5.40 -0.20 -5.44
CA SER A 71 -4.83 -1.50 -5.76
C SER A 71 -5.85 -2.60 -5.51
N PHE A 72 -5.53 -3.83 -5.90
CA PHE A 72 -6.37 -4.98 -5.59
C PHE A 72 -5.52 -6.21 -5.27
N VAL A 73 -6.13 -7.11 -4.50
CA VAL A 73 -5.58 -8.43 -4.21
C VAL A 73 -6.63 -9.46 -4.63
N VAL A 74 -6.19 -10.51 -5.30
CA VAL A 74 -7.03 -11.67 -5.63
C VAL A 74 -6.92 -12.65 -4.48
N LEU A 75 -8.04 -12.89 -3.80
CA LEU A 75 -8.16 -13.85 -2.73
C LEU A 75 -8.77 -15.13 -3.30
N GLU A 76 -8.08 -16.24 -3.10
CA GLU A 76 -8.61 -17.56 -3.43
C GLU A 76 -9.25 -18.13 -2.16
N THR A 77 -10.55 -18.40 -2.21
CA THR A 77 -11.29 -18.97 -1.08
C THR A 77 -12.02 -20.21 -1.56
N ARG A 78 -11.92 -21.31 -0.80
CA ARG A 78 -12.71 -22.51 -1.08
C ARG A 78 -14.18 -22.22 -0.85
N ASP A 79 -15.03 -22.68 -1.76
CA ASP A 79 -16.47 -22.50 -1.62
C ASP A 79 -16.97 -23.25 -0.37
N LYS A 80 -17.84 -22.62 0.41
CA LYS A 80 -18.37 -23.23 1.65
C LYS A 80 -19.34 -24.39 1.36
N LYS A 81 -19.95 -24.43 0.18
CA LYS A 81 -20.89 -25.49 -0.23
C LYS A 81 -20.21 -26.61 -1.01
N ASP A 82 -19.14 -26.30 -1.73
CA ASP A 82 -18.41 -27.28 -2.52
C ASP A 82 -16.89 -27.11 -2.32
N PRO A 83 -16.25 -27.94 -1.48
CA PRO A 83 -14.84 -27.80 -1.14
C PRO A 83 -13.89 -28.06 -2.33
N THR A 84 -14.39 -28.57 -3.46
CA THR A 84 -13.61 -28.75 -4.69
C THR A 84 -13.56 -27.50 -5.57
N LYS A 85 -14.42 -26.50 -5.29
CA LYS A 85 -14.46 -25.25 -6.05
C LYS A 85 -13.66 -24.15 -5.37
N ILE A 86 -12.71 -23.59 -6.12
CA ILE A 86 -11.96 -22.39 -5.72
C ILE A 86 -12.69 -21.16 -6.27
N VAL A 87 -13.19 -20.30 -5.38
CA VAL A 87 -13.79 -19.02 -5.74
C VAL A 87 -12.72 -17.94 -5.63
N LYS A 88 -12.45 -17.25 -6.73
CA LYS A 88 -11.57 -16.08 -6.78
C LYS A 88 -12.38 -14.83 -6.47
N ARG A 89 -12.00 -14.10 -5.42
CA ARG A 89 -12.60 -12.82 -5.04
C ARG A 89 -11.57 -11.71 -5.18
N ILE A 90 -11.95 -10.61 -5.80
CA ILE A 90 -11.09 -9.42 -5.91
C ILE A 90 -11.42 -8.50 -4.74
N LYS A 91 -10.42 -8.22 -3.91
CA LYS A 91 -10.51 -7.24 -2.83
C LYS A 91 -9.77 -5.97 -3.23
N SER A 92 -10.49 -4.85 -3.34
CA SER A 92 -9.85 -3.54 -3.51
C SER A 92 -9.11 -3.14 -2.24
N VAL A 93 -7.90 -2.64 -2.38
CA VAL A 93 -7.03 -2.14 -1.31
C VAL A 93 -6.62 -0.72 -1.64
N TYR A 94 -6.79 0.19 -0.69
CA TYR A 94 -6.42 1.59 -0.82
C TYR A 94 -5.09 1.83 -0.12
N LEU A 95 -4.08 2.17 -0.90
CA LEU A 95 -2.71 2.39 -0.43
C LEU A 95 -2.37 3.88 -0.45
N PHE A 96 -1.47 4.29 0.43
CA PHE A 96 -0.91 5.64 0.47
C PHE A 96 0.60 5.53 0.43
N HIS A 97 1.21 6.34 -0.43
CA HIS A 97 2.66 6.46 -0.52
C HIS A 97 3.20 7.35 0.62
N TYR A 98 4.46 7.19 1.01
CA TYR A 98 5.06 7.98 2.10
C TYR A 98 4.97 9.50 1.87
N ARG A 99 4.93 9.95 0.60
CA ARG A 99 4.75 11.39 0.26
C ARG A 99 3.36 11.93 0.53
N GLN A 100 2.37 11.05 0.59
CA GLN A 100 0.96 11.38 0.79
C GLN A 100 0.58 11.45 2.27
N VAL A 101 1.46 10.99 3.16
CA VAL A 101 1.21 11.04 4.60
C VAL A 101 1.93 12.22 5.23
N THR A 102 1.42 12.62 6.38
CA THR A 102 2.00 13.63 7.26
C THR A 102 1.94 13.12 8.69
N GLU A 103 2.76 13.68 9.56
CA GLU A 103 2.68 13.37 10.98
C GLU A 103 1.29 13.74 11.51
N LEU A 104 0.72 12.87 12.34
CA LEU A 104 -0.46 13.21 13.12
C LEU A 104 -0.01 14.32 14.07
N ALA A 105 -0.30 15.57 13.73
CA ALA A 105 -0.06 16.69 14.64
C ALA A 105 -0.76 16.36 15.97
N LYS A 106 0.05 16.07 17.00
CA LYS A 106 -0.45 15.99 18.38
C LYS A 106 -1.00 17.36 18.71
N ARG A 107 -2.32 17.50 18.65
CA ARG A 107 -3.03 18.55 19.38
C ARG A 107 -3.01 18.22 20.86
#